data_AF-A0A842NQQ4-F1
#
_entry.id   AF-A0A842NQQ4-F1
#
_cell.length_a   1.000
_cell.length_b   1.000
_cell.length_c   1.000
_cell.angle_alpha   90.00
_cell.angle_beta   90.00
_cell.angle_gamma   90.00
#
_symmetry.space_group_name_H-M   'P 1'
#
loop_
_entity.id
_entity.type
_entity.pdbx_description
1 polymer ?
#
loop_
_entity_poly.entity_id
_entity_poly.type
_entity_poly.pdbx_seq_one_letter_code
_entity_poly.pdbx_strand_id
1 'polypeptide(L)'
;MATFAKGEIVLFPFPYTGLSSRKLRPCLLISDEIKDDILLCQITSKNIKPDNYTIELKKHKTINGTLQIDSYIRTNMIFTASKEQIVKKFVK
;
A
#
# COMPACT_ATOMS: atom_id res chain seq x y z
N MET A 1 18.35 -7.93 5.19
CA MET A 1 17.25 -6.92 5.22
C MET A 1 16.61 -6.91 3.84
N ALA A 2 15.27 -6.83 3.75
CA ALA A 2 14.60 -6.80 2.44
C ALA A 2 14.88 -5.46 1.74
N THR A 3 15.36 -5.49 0.49
CA THR A 3 15.65 -4.28 -0.30
C THR A 3 14.38 -3.69 -0.84
N PHE A 4 13.87 -2.61 -0.24
CA PHE A 4 12.68 -1.87 -0.72
C PHE A 4 13.00 -0.99 -1.92
N ALA A 5 12.02 -0.79 -2.80
CA ALA A 5 12.17 0.11 -3.94
C ALA A 5 10.88 0.89 -4.16
N LYS A 6 11.02 2.18 -4.49
CA LYS A 6 9.90 3.04 -4.89
C LYS A 6 9.08 2.38 -6.01
N GLY A 7 7.76 2.45 -5.86
CA GLY A 7 6.79 1.85 -6.78
C GLY A 7 6.42 0.40 -6.45
N GLU A 8 7.11 -0.26 -5.51
CA GLU A 8 6.68 -1.58 -5.05
C GLU A 8 5.37 -1.50 -4.27
N ILE A 9 4.56 -2.57 -4.38
CA ILE A 9 3.37 -2.77 -3.56
C ILE A 9 3.69 -3.81 -2.49
N VAL A 10 3.48 -3.39 -1.24
CA VAL A 10 3.76 -4.16 -0.03
C VAL A 10 2.47 -4.46 0.72
N LEU A 11 2.45 -5.54 1.50
CA LEU A 11 1.33 -5.87 2.37
C LEU A 11 1.62 -5.40 3.80
N PHE A 12 0.77 -4.50 4.31
CA PHE A 12 0.93 -3.86 5.61
C PHE A 12 -0.31 -4.09 6.50
N PRO A 13 -0.15 -4.35 7.82
CA PRO A 13 -1.26 -4.48 8.75
C PRO A 13 -1.84 -3.10 9.11
N PHE A 14 -2.68 -2.56 8.23
CA PHE A 14 -3.24 -1.24 8.40
C PHE A 14 -4.13 -1.18 9.67
N PRO A 15 -3.89 -0.22 10.59
CA PRO A 15 -4.69 -0.08 11.79
C PRO A 15 -6.12 0.30 11.40
N TYR A 16 -7.08 -0.56 11.71
CA TYR A 16 -8.49 -0.23 11.56
C TYR A 16 -8.97 0.50 12.80
N THR A 17 -9.76 1.56 12.60
CA THR A 17 -10.48 2.26 13.67
C THR A 17 -11.28 1.22 14.45
N GLY A 18 -10.83 0.89 15.67
CA GLY A 18 -11.42 -0.15 16.50
C GLY A 18 -10.42 -1.08 17.20
N LEU A 19 -9.12 -1.05 16.88
CA LEU A 19 -8.02 -1.79 17.56
C LEU A 19 -8.16 -3.33 17.66
N SER A 20 -9.33 -3.91 17.38
CA SER A 20 -9.60 -5.35 17.53
C SER A 20 -9.30 -6.19 16.29
N SER A 21 -9.05 -5.58 15.12
CA SER A 21 -8.59 -6.33 13.95
C SER A 21 -7.63 -5.53 13.08
N ARG A 22 -6.45 -6.11 12.79
CA ARG A 22 -5.53 -5.61 11.77
C ARG A 22 -5.87 -6.30 10.45
N LYS A 23 -6.47 -5.56 9.52
CA LYS A 23 -6.66 -6.06 8.16
C LYS A 23 -5.39 -5.78 7.37
N LEU A 24 -4.80 -6.83 6.80
CA LEU A 24 -3.70 -6.70 5.85
C LEU A 24 -4.20 -5.97 4.61
N ARG A 25 -3.50 -4.90 4.23
CA ARG A 25 -3.84 -4.10 3.05
C ARG A 25 -2.63 -3.89 2.17
N PRO A 26 -2.82 -3.93 0.84
CA PRO A 26 -1.79 -3.49 -0.08
C PRO A 26 -1.52 -1.99 0.13
N CYS A 27 -0.26 -1.60 0.04
CA CYS A 27 0.19 -0.22 0.12
C CYS A 27 1.27 0.01 -0.93
N LEU A 28 1.25 1.17 -1.59
CA LEU A 28 2.27 1.58 -2.54
C LEU A 28 3.45 2.19 -1.77
N LEU A 29 4.67 1.73 -2.04
CA LEU A 29 5.89 2.29 -1.49
C LEU A 29 6.29 3.54 -2.26
N ILE A 30 6.25 4.69 -1.57
CA ILE A 30 6.60 5.99 -2.15
C ILE A 30 8.09 6.27 -1.98
N SER A 31 8.67 5.94 -0.83
CA SER A 31 10.09 6.12 -0.52
C SER A 31 10.56 5.16 0.57
N ASP A 32 11.80 4.70 0.47
CA ASP A 32 12.51 3.88 1.45
C ASP A 32 13.75 4.57 2.06
N GLU A 33 13.93 5.86 1.78
CA GLU A 33 15.07 6.68 2.22
C GLU A 33 15.05 7.02 3.71
N ILE A 34 13.93 6.74 4.39
CA ILE A 34 13.84 6.87 5.84
C ILE A 34 14.56 5.66 6.47
N LYS A 35 15.43 5.91 7.44
CA LYS A 35 16.37 4.92 8.00
C LYS A 35 15.70 3.57 8.31
N ASP A 36 14.85 3.54 9.33
CA ASP A 36 14.18 2.33 9.82
C ASP A 36 12.71 2.25 9.35
N ASP A 37 12.19 3.32 8.76
CA ASP A 37 10.81 3.44 8.29
C ASP A 37 10.72 3.53 6.76
N ILE A 38 9.53 3.43 6.21
CA ILE A 38 9.21 3.65 4.81
C ILE A 38 7.97 4.52 4.68
N LEU A 39 7.89 5.28 3.59
CA LEU A 39 6.73 6.09 3.24
C LEU A 39 5.79 5.29 2.35
N LEU A 40 4.54 5.11 2.80
CA LEU A 40 3.53 4.30 2.14
C LEU A 40 2.30 5.13 1.76
N CYS A 41 1.64 4.73 0.68
CA CYS A 41 0.33 5.19 0.27
C CYS A 41 -0.68 4.05 0.37
N GLN A 42 -1.86 4.30 0.94
CA GLN A 42 -2.89 3.26 1.04
C GLN A 42 -3.40 2.84 -0.35
N ILE A 43 -3.54 1.52 -0.56
CA ILE A 43 -4.34 0.92 -1.63
C ILE A 43 -5.56 0.23 -1.00
N THR A 44 -6.72 0.40 -1.63
CA THR A 44 -7.99 -0.13 -1.12
C THR A 44 -8.90 -0.56 -2.26
N SER A 45 -9.55 -1.71 -2.08
CA SER A 45 -10.55 -2.22 -3.02
C SER A 45 -11.98 -1.81 -2.67
N LYS A 46 -12.17 -1.11 -1.53
CA LYS A 46 -13.49 -0.58 -1.19
C LYS A 46 -13.95 0.38 -2.28
N ASN A 47 -15.24 0.35 -2.58
CA ASN A 47 -15.85 1.34 -3.44
C ASN A 47 -15.83 2.68 -2.70
N ILE A 48 -15.03 3.62 -3.20
CA ILE A 48 -14.90 4.97 -2.66
C ILE A 48 -15.40 5.90 -3.75
N LYS A 49 -16.13 6.95 -3.38
CA LYS A 49 -16.48 8.00 -4.35
C LYS A 49 -15.19 8.60 -4.91
N PRO A 50 -14.99 8.58 -6.24
CA PRO A 50 -13.82 9.21 -6.85
C PRO A 50 -13.73 10.68 -6.45
N ASP A 51 -12.53 11.12 -6.12
CA ASP A 51 -12.19 12.50 -5.80
C ASP A 51 -10.80 12.83 -6.38
N ASN A 52 -10.33 14.06 -6.19
CA ASN A 52 -9.02 14.52 -6.68
C ASN A 52 -7.82 13.75 -6.08
N TYR A 53 -8.05 12.91 -5.06
CA TYR A 53 -7.03 12.13 -4.36
C TYR A 53 -7.17 10.63 -4.64
N THR A 54 -8.01 10.25 -5.59
CA THR A 54 -8.26 8.85 -5.98
C THR A 54 -7.62 8.57 -7.33
N ILE A 55 -6.72 7.60 -7.36
CA ILE A 55 -6.18 7.06 -8.62
C ILE A 55 -6.66 5.62 -8.77
N GLU A 56 -7.32 5.32 -9.88
CA GLU A 56 -7.74 3.97 -10.19
C GLU A 56 -6.54 3.07 -10.52
N LEU A 57 -6.49 1.89 -9.90
CA LEU A 57 -5.48 0.87 -10.12
C LEU A 57 -6.16 -0.43 -10.52
N LYS A 58 -6.28 -0.64 -11.84
CA LYS A 58 -6.82 -1.88 -12.40
C LYS A 58 -5.92 -3.06 -12.07
N LYS A 59 -6.51 -4.23 -11.82
CA LYS A 59 -5.78 -5.41 -11.35
C LYS A 59 -4.58 -5.82 -12.21
N HIS A 60 -4.69 -5.62 -13.53
CA HIS A 60 -3.70 -5.98 -14.55
C HIS A 60 -2.73 -4.86 -14.93
N LYS A 61 -2.77 -3.71 -14.24
CA LYS A 61 -1.92 -2.54 -14.53
C LYS A 61 -0.66 -2.54 -13.66
N THR A 62 -0.05 -3.71 -13.51
CA THR A 62 1.16 -3.95 -12.71
C THR A 62 2.18 -4.68 -13.55
N ILE A 63 3.46 -4.43 -13.30
CA ILE A 63 4.58 -4.89 -14.13
C ILE A 63 5.04 -6.28 -13.68
N ASN A 64 5.09 -6.53 -12.37
CA ASN A 64 5.58 -7.79 -11.81
C ASN A 64 4.58 -8.37 -10.81
N GLY A 65 3.59 -9.11 -11.31
CA GLY A 65 2.51 -9.70 -10.52
C GLY A 65 1.17 -9.00 -10.78
N THR A 66 0.16 -9.27 -9.96
CA THR A 66 -1.19 -8.73 -10.15
C THR A 66 -1.88 -8.50 -8.80
N LEU A 67 -2.75 -7.49 -8.75
CA LEU A 67 -3.73 -7.41 -7.67
C LEU A 67 -4.83 -8.44 -7.93
N GLN A 68 -5.45 -8.96 -6.88
CA GLN A 68 -6.56 -9.91 -7.07
C GLN A 68 -7.81 -9.23 -7.64
N ILE A 69 -7.97 -7.94 -7.35
CA ILE A 69 -9.16 -7.13 -7.64
C ILE A 69 -8.78 -5.71 -8.01
N ASP A 70 -9.62 -5.06 -8.81
CA ASP A 70 -9.50 -3.63 -9.08
C ASP A 70 -9.50 -2.85 -7.77
N SER A 71 -8.64 -1.84 -7.69
CA SER A 71 -8.35 -1.12 -6.46
C SER A 71 -8.14 0.36 -6.75
N TYR A 72 -7.97 1.13 -5.68
CA TYR A 72 -7.75 2.57 -5.73
C TYR A 72 -6.56 2.94 -4.83
N ILE A 73 -5.67 3.77 -5.35
CA ILE A 73 -4.62 4.45 -4.57
C ILE A 73 -5.23 5.71 -3.99
N ARG A 74 -5.07 5.92 -2.68
CA ARG A 74 -5.55 7.11 -1.96
C ARG A 74 -4.38 8.03 -1.65
N THR A 75 -4.13 9.02 -2.51
CA THR A 75 -2.97 9.93 -2.40
C THR A 75 -3.06 10.88 -1.20
N ASN A 76 -4.23 11.03 -0.61
CA ASN A 76 -4.44 11.71 0.67
C ASN A 76 -4.23 10.81 1.90
N MET A 77 -3.94 9.52 1.71
CA MET A 77 -3.72 8.54 2.78
C MET A 77 -2.26 8.04 2.75
N ILE A 78 -1.34 8.97 3.00
CA ILE A 78 0.10 8.74 3.07
C ILE A 78 0.51 8.63 4.54
N PHE A 79 1.38 7.66 4.86
CA PHE A 79 1.84 7.43 6.23
C PHE A 79 3.24 6.80 6.25
N THR A 80 3.94 6.97 7.35
CA THR A 80 5.19 6.27 7.63
C THR A 80 4.90 4.97 8.38
N ALA A 81 5.70 3.95 8.11
CA ALA A 81 5.62 2.65 8.79
C ALA A 81 7.01 2.04 8.95
N SER A 82 7.23 1.30 10.03
CA SER A 82 8.50 0.59 10.23
C SER A 82 8.67 -0.50 9.19
N LYS A 83 9.90 -0.64 8.67
CA LYS A 83 10.29 -1.72 7.73
C LYS A 83 9.97 -3.11 8.29
N GLU A 84 10.02 -3.28 9.61
CA GLU A 84 9.75 -4.54 10.30
C GLU A 84 8.27 -4.95 10.29
N GLN A 85 7.36 -4.00 10.08
CA GLN A 85 5.91 -4.27 10.05
C GLN A 85 5.44 -4.80 8.68
N ILE A 86 6.31 -4.83 7.67
CA ILE A 86 5.97 -5.29 6.33
C ILE A 86 5.93 -6.81 6.28
N VAL A 87 4.76 -7.34 5.94
CA VAL A 87 4.51 -8.78 5.94
C VAL A 87 5.08 -9.45 4.71
N LYS A 88 4.88 -8.85 3.54
CA LYS A 88 5.44 -9.33 2.28
C LYS A 88 5.45 -8.27 1.20
N LYS A 89 6.29 -8.50 0.20
CA LYS A 89 6.23 -7.88 -1.12
C LYS A 89 5.46 -8.79 -2.05
N PHE A 90 4.71 -8.22 -2.97
CA PHE A 90 3.98 -9.07 -3.91
C PHE A 90 3.90 -8.54 -5.32
N VAL A 91 3.98 -7.21 -5.55
CA VAL A 91 3.85 -6.63 -6.90
C VAL A 91 4.68 -5.36 -7.09
N LYS A 92 5.04 -5.02 -8.32
CA LYS A 92 5.54 -3.70 -8.77
C LYS A 92 4.69 -3.17 -9.91
#